data_AF-A0A7H0GWR1-F1
#
_entry.id   AF-A0A7H0GWR1-F1
#
_cell.length_a   1.000
_cell.length_b   1.000
_cell.length_c   1.000
_cell.angle_alpha   90.00
_cell.angle_beta   90.00
_cell.angle_gamma   90.00
#
_symmetry.space_group_name_H-M   'P 1'
#
loop_
_entity.id
_entity.type
_entity.pdbx_description
1 polymer ?
#
loop_
_entity_poly.entity_id
_entity_poly.type
_entity_poly.pdbx_seq_one_letter_code
_entity_poly.pdbx_strand_id
1 'polypeptide(L)'
;MRLPLLSLLLVLSSFVASAQRITERNFQKYFDEYGLQGSFLLLDAEAKQYTAYNLKRCRQGFLPASTFKIPNTLIGLETGAVRDTSEIFRWDGVTRTISAAWNQDMTLATALRVSCVPCYQQLARRIGRSATTNGCRSCSTGAW
;
A
#
# COMPACT_ATOMS: atom_id res chain seq x y z
N MET A 1 26.00 -17.24 50.49
CA MET A 1 26.35 -17.55 49.08
C MET A 1 25.04 -17.67 48.29
N ARG A 2 24.52 -16.59 47.70
CA ARG A 2 24.74 -16.14 46.31
C ARG A 2 24.35 -17.19 45.25
N LEU A 3 23.06 -17.51 45.14
CA LEU A 3 22.49 -18.10 43.92
C LEU A 3 21.02 -17.66 43.68
N PRO A 4 20.76 -16.42 43.22
CA PRO A 4 19.56 -16.15 42.42
C PRO A 4 19.90 -15.68 41.00
N LEU A 5 21.20 -15.55 40.65
CA LEU A 5 21.62 -14.96 39.37
C LEU A 5 21.59 -15.95 38.19
N LEU A 6 21.60 -17.26 38.45
CA LEU A 6 21.69 -18.27 37.39
C LEU A 6 20.34 -18.56 36.72
N SER A 7 19.22 -18.42 37.44
CA SER A 7 17.87 -18.66 36.91
C SER A 7 17.36 -17.51 36.03
N LEU A 8 17.94 -16.30 36.17
CA LEU A 8 17.58 -15.13 35.35
C LEU A 8 18.23 -15.16 33.95
N LEU A 9 19.34 -15.89 33.79
CA LEU A 9 20.09 -15.97 32.53
C LEU A 9 19.49 -16.98 31.52
N LEU A 10 18.72 -17.98 31.97
CA LEU A 10 18.13 -18.98 31.06
C LEU A 10 16.89 -18.47 30.29
N VAL A 11 16.17 -17.48 30.84
CA VAL A 11 14.93 -16.94 30.25
C VAL A 11 15.21 -15.95 29.10
N LEU A 12 16.45 -15.44 28.95
CA LEU A 12 16.81 -14.50 27.88
C LEU A 12 17.13 -15.16 26.52
N SER A 13 17.13 -16.48 26.40
CA SER A 13 17.71 -17.17 25.23
C SER A 13 16.75 -17.52 24.09
N SER A 14 15.44 -17.27 24.20
CA SER A 14 14.45 -17.82 23.26
C SER A 14 13.54 -16.77 22.59
N PHE A 15 14.10 -15.62 22.21
CA PHE A 15 13.46 -14.75 21.21
C PHE A 15 14.44 -14.47 20.06
N VAL A 16 14.85 -15.53 19.36
CA VAL A 16 15.39 -15.34 18.01
C VAL A 16 14.17 -15.05 17.12
N ALA A 17 13.89 -13.76 16.90
CA ALA A 17 12.96 -13.36 15.86
C ALA A 17 13.44 -13.99 14.54
N SER A 18 12.64 -14.88 13.95
CA SER A 18 12.93 -15.44 12.63
C SER A 18 12.94 -14.30 11.63
N ALA A 19 14.13 -13.80 11.28
CA ALA A 19 14.27 -12.80 10.24
C ALA A 19 13.68 -13.36 8.95
N GLN A 20 12.77 -12.62 8.32
CA GLN A 20 12.13 -13.08 7.10
C GLN A 20 13.19 -13.23 6.00
N ARG A 21 13.26 -14.40 5.37
CA ARG A 21 14.31 -14.71 4.41
C ARG A 21 14.12 -13.89 3.16
N ILE A 22 15.15 -13.14 2.76
CA ILE A 22 15.20 -12.38 1.52
C ILE A 22 16.26 -13.00 0.61
N THR A 23 15.88 -13.35 -0.61
CA THR A 23 16.79 -13.82 -1.66
C THR A 23 16.90 -12.76 -2.73
N GLU A 24 18.10 -12.21 -2.93
CA GLU A 24 18.34 -11.28 -4.04
C GLU A 24 18.63 -12.05 -5.33
N ARG A 25 17.97 -11.66 -6.42
CA ARG A 25 18.13 -12.25 -7.75
C ARG A 25 18.45 -11.14 -8.74
N ASN A 26 19.33 -11.44 -9.69
CA ASN A 26 19.66 -10.50 -10.74
C ASN A 26 18.59 -10.54 -11.85
N PHE A 27 17.71 -9.54 -11.85
CA PHE A 27 16.70 -9.32 -12.88
C PHE A 27 17.03 -8.11 -13.78
N GLN A 28 18.26 -7.61 -13.72
CA GLN A 28 18.69 -6.39 -14.42
C GLN A 28 18.37 -6.43 -15.91
N LYS A 29 18.60 -7.56 -16.58
CA LYS A 29 18.35 -7.71 -18.02
C LYS A 29 16.95 -7.27 -18.47
N TYR A 30 15.92 -7.50 -17.64
CA TYR A 30 14.54 -7.16 -17.97
C TYR A 30 14.23 -5.67 -17.85
N PHE A 31 15.01 -4.93 -17.05
CA PHE A 31 14.90 -3.49 -16.94
C PHE A 31 15.76 -2.80 -18.00
N ASP A 32 16.97 -3.30 -18.23
CA ASP A 32 17.91 -2.79 -19.22
C ASP A 32 17.35 -2.89 -20.65
N GLU A 33 16.58 -3.94 -20.97
CA GLU A 33 15.90 -4.13 -22.26
C GLU A 33 15.01 -2.92 -22.64
N TYR A 34 14.46 -2.21 -21.65
CA TYR A 34 13.63 -1.03 -21.84
C TYR A 34 14.33 0.27 -21.42
N GLY A 35 15.63 0.24 -21.10
CA GLY A 35 16.38 1.39 -20.63
C GLY A 35 15.90 1.92 -19.27
N LEU A 36 15.36 1.05 -18.41
CA LEU A 36 14.77 1.43 -17.14
C LEU A 36 15.70 1.17 -15.95
N GLN A 37 15.58 1.99 -14.91
CA GLN A 37 16.13 1.69 -13.59
C GLN A 37 14.98 1.37 -12.64
N GLY A 38 14.99 0.16 -12.07
CA GLY A 38 13.90 -0.30 -11.22
C GLY A 38 14.32 -1.29 -10.14
N SER A 39 13.30 -1.82 -9.49
CA SER A 39 13.40 -2.83 -8.44
C SER A 39 12.16 -3.70 -8.49
N PHE A 40 12.28 -4.93 -8.01
CA PHE A 40 11.18 -5.89 -7.95
C PHE A 40 11.21 -6.58 -6.60
N LEU A 41 10.04 -6.76 -5.98
CA LEU A 41 9.90 -7.48 -4.73
C LEU A 41 8.69 -8.42 -4.85
N LEU A 42 8.94 -9.71 -4.63
CA LEU A 42 7.94 -10.75 -4.58
C LEU A 42 7.90 -11.34 -3.18
N LEU A 43 6.72 -11.44 -2.60
CA LEU A 43 6.47 -12.24 -1.40
C LEU A 43 5.84 -13.57 -1.82
N ASP A 44 6.52 -14.67 -1.51
CA ASP A 44 5.91 -15.97 -1.41
C ASP A 44 5.27 -16.08 -0.01
N ALA A 45 3.95 -16.02 0.05
CA ALA A 45 3.20 -16.00 1.31
C ALA A 45 3.22 -17.35 2.03
N GLU A 46 3.29 -18.46 1.29
CA GLU A 46 3.30 -19.81 1.85
C GLU A 46 4.69 -20.11 2.46
N ALA A 47 5.75 -19.89 1.69
CA ALA A 47 7.12 -20.07 2.16
C ALA A 47 7.56 -18.97 3.13
N LYS A 48 6.81 -17.85 3.20
CA LYS A 48 7.16 -16.62 3.92
C LYS A 48 8.53 -16.08 3.50
N GLN A 49 8.84 -16.14 2.21
CA GLN A 49 10.14 -15.69 1.67
C GLN A 49 9.96 -14.55 0.68
N TYR A 50 10.90 -13.61 0.70
CA TYR A 50 10.98 -12.57 -0.31
C TYR A 50 12.00 -12.93 -1.38
N THR A 51 11.67 -12.64 -2.63
CA THR A 51 12.64 -12.52 -3.72
C THR A 51 12.71 -11.06 -4.15
N ALA A 52 13.92 -10.50 -4.17
CA ALA A 52 14.15 -9.09 -4.49
C ALA A 52 15.11 -8.91 -5.67
N TYR A 53 14.92 -7.84 -6.43
CA TYR A 53 15.92 -7.26 -7.32
C TYR A 53 16.09 -5.79 -6.95
N ASN A 54 17.33 -5.37 -6.73
CA ASN A 54 17.68 -4.04 -6.22
C ASN A 54 17.03 -3.80 -4.85
N LEU A 55 17.40 -4.63 -3.87
CA LEU A 55 16.81 -4.60 -2.52
C LEU A 55 16.94 -3.24 -1.85
N LYS A 56 18.03 -2.50 -2.12
CA LYS A 56 18.22 -1.14 -1.61
C LYS A 56 17.09 -0.21 -2.06
N ARG A 57 16.68 -0.26 -3.32
CA ARG A 57 15.57 0.54 -3.85
C ARG A 57 14.21 0.03 -3.37
N CYS A 58 14.01 -1.28 -3.18
CA CYS A 58 12.78 -1.83 -2.57
C CYS A 58 12.48 -1.25 -1.18
N ARG A 59 13.52 -0.80 -0.44
CA ARG A 59 13.37 -0.20 0.89
C ARG A 59 13.15 1.32 0.87
N GLN A 60 13.14 1.94 -0.31
CA GLN A 60 12.91 3.38 -0.46
C GLN A 60 11.41 3.67 -0.56
N GLY A 61 10.96 4.73 0.13
CA GLY A 61 9.61 5.25 -0.02
C GLY A 61 9.47 6.07 -1.30
N PHE A 62 8.34 5.92 -1.98
CA PHE A 62 7.95 6.71 -3.15
C PHE A 62 6.53 7.23 -2.99
N LEU A 63 6.18 8.28 -3.73
CA LEU A 63 4.78 8.67 -3.87
C LEU A 63 4.00 7.50 -4.50
N PRO A 64 2.84 7.11 -3.95
CA PRO A 64 2.09 5.92 -4.33
C PRO A 64 1.29 6.18 -5.62
N ALA A 65 1.06 7.45 -5.94
CA ALA A 65 0.13 7.87 -6.97
C ALA A 65 -1.21 7.10 -6.86
N SER A 66 -1.63 6.44 -7.93
CA SER A 66 -2.90 5.70 -7.96
C SER A 66 -2.95 4.46 -7.06
N THR A 67 -1.83 3.94 -6.55
CA THR A 67 -1.88 2.78 -5.62
C THR A 67 -2.50 3.15 -4.27
N PHE A 68 -2.48 4.43 -3.88
CA PHE A 68 -3.16 4.93 -2.68
C PHE A 68 -4.69 4.77 -2.72
N LYS A 69 -5.27 4.51 -3.90
CA LYS A 69 -6.70 4.23 -4.02
C LYS A 69 -7.11 3.00 -3.19
N ILE A 70 -6.22 2.02 -3.01
CA ILE A 70 -6.48 0.83 -2.17
C ILE A 70 -6.76 1.24 -0.71
N PRO A 71 -5.83 1.88 0.04
CA PRO A 71 -6.13 2.31 1.41
C PRO A 71 -7.25 3.36 1.46
N ASN A 72 -7.35 4.28 0.50
CA ASN A 72 -8.43 5.27 0.47
C ASN A 72 -9.82 4.60 0.39
N THR A 73 -9.98 3.54 -0.42
CA THR A 73 -11.20 2.73 -0.45
C THR A 73 -11.48 2.04 0.88
N LEU A 74 -10.46 1.40 1.48
CA LEU A 74 -10.63 0.70 2.76
C LEU A 74 -11.05 1.67 3.87
N ILE A 75 -10.38 2.83 3.98
CA ILE A 75 -10.73 3.87 4.95
C ILE A 75 -12.14 4.37 4.68
N GLY A 76 -12.49 4.61 3.42
CA GLY A 76 -13.82 5.08 3.04
C GLY A 76 -14.94 4.13 3.48
N LEU A 77 -14.73 2.82 3.32
CA LEU A 77 -15.68 1.79 3.75
C LEU A 77 -15.75 1.71 5.28
N GLU A 78 -14.60 1.66 5.95
CA GLU A 78 -14.51 1.55 7.41
C GLU A 78 -15.15 2.75 8.13
N THR A 79 -14.96 3.96 7.59
CA THR A 79 -15.54 5.18 8.18
C THR A 79 -16.98 5.43 7.74
N GLY A 80 -17.55 4.60 6.86
CA GLY A 80 -18.87 4.82 6.26
C GLY A 80 -18.95 6.04 5.34
N ALA A 81 -17.82 6.56 4.86
CA ALA A 81 -17.78 7.67 3.89
C ALA A 81 -18.23 7.24 2.48
N VAL A 82 -18.25 5.93 2.24
CA VAL A 82 -18.92 5.27 1.12
C VAL A 82 -19.59 4.01 1.66
N ARG A 83 -20.81 3.71 1.22
CA ARG A 83 -21.58 2.57 1.71
C ARG A 83 -21.01 1.24 1.22
N ASP A 84 -20.70 1.16 -0.07
CA ASP A 84 -20.26 -0.05 -0.74
C ASP A 84 -19.60 0.28 -2.09
N THR A 85 -19.08 -0.73 -2.79
CA THR A 85 -18.38 -0.53 -4.07
C THR A 85 -19.29 -0.18 -5.25
N SER A 86 -20.61 -0.29 -5.09
CA SER A 86 -21.61 0.06 -6.10
C SER A 86 -22.09 1.52 -6.00
N GLU A 87 -21.73 2.23 -4.92
CA GLU A 87 -22.10 3.63 -4.75
C GLU A 87 -21.58 4.50 -5.90
N ILE A 88 -22.47 5.32 -6.45
CA ILE A 88 -22.20 6.18 -7.61
C ILE A 88 -21.54 7.48 -7.17
N PHE A 89 -20.35 7.73 -7.70
CA PHE A 89 -19.70 9.03 -7.70
C PHE A 89 -20.16 9.80 -8.93
N ARG A 90 -20.81 10.93 -8.70
CA ARG A 90 -21.34 11.77 -9.77
C ARG A 90 -20.22 12.55 -10.45
N TRP A 91 -20.30 12.62 -11.77
CA TRP A 91 -19.45 13.50 -12.56
C TRP A 91 -19.81 14.95 -12.27
N ASP A 92 -18.79 15.81 -12.21
CA ASP A 92 -18.92 17.22 -11.91
C ASP A 92 -19.17 18.10 -13.15
N GLY A 93 -19.41 17.47 -14.31
CA GLY A 93 -19.63 18.18 -15.58
C GLY A 93 -18.36 18.74 -16.20
N VAL A 94 -17.19 18.59 -15.56
CA VAL A 94 -15.92 19.09 -16.10
C VAL A 94 -15.32 18.03 -17.03
N THR A 95 -15.28 18.33 -18.32
CA THR A 95 -14.65 17.47 -19.33
C THR A 95 -13.13 17.45 -19.15
N ARG A 96 -12.59 16.26 -18.91
CA ARG A 96 -11.16 16.01 -18.74
C ARG A 96 -10.62 15.27 -19.95
N THR A 97 -9.62 15.85 -20.59
CA THR A 97 -8.96 15.28 -21.79
C THR A 97 -7.97 14.17 -21.44
N ILE A 98 -7.42 14.17 -20.22
CA ILE A 98 -6.46 13.15 -19.74
C ILE A 98 -7.08 11.74 -19.72
N SER A 99 -8.39 11.63 -19.51
CA SER A 99 -9.11 10.37 -19.60
C SER A 99 -10.58 10.62 -19.88
N ALA A 100 -11.02 10.23 -21.07
CA ALA A 100 -12.44 10.31 -21.45
C ALA A 100 -13.32 9.45 -20.51
N ALA A 101 -12.78 8.36 -19.97
CA ALA A 101 -13.48 7.47 -19.05
C ALA A 101 -13.92 8.17 -17.75
N TRP A 102 -13.29 9.29 -17.37
CA TRP A 102 -13.59 10.04 -16.14
C TRP A 102 -14.80 10.99 -16.29
N ASN A 103 -15.30 11.20 -17.50
CA ASN A 103 -16.33 12.20 -17.80
C ASN A 103 -17.73 11.60 -17.77
N GLN A 104 -18.03 10.84 -16.72
CA GLN A 104 -19.33 10.17 -16.53
C GLN A 104 -19.50 9.75 -15.07
N ASP A 105 -20.75 9.57 -14.67
CA ASP A 105 -21.08 8.93 -13.40
C ASP A 105 -20.51 7.51 -13.36
N MET A 106 -19.96 7.09 -12.23
CA MET A 106 -19.43 5.74 -12.10
C MET A 106 -19.48 5.22 -10.67
N THR A 107 -19.54 3.90 -10.53
CA THR A 107 -19.42 3.25 -9.22
C THR A 107 -17.99 3.36 -8.69
N LEU A 108 -17.80 3.24 -7.37
CA LEU A 108 -16.46 3.16 -6.76
C LEU A 108 -15.60 2.05 -7.40
N ALA A 109 -16.19 0.89 -7.69
CA ALA A 109 -15.50 -0.21 -8.36
C ALA A 109 -14.96 0.20 -9.73
N THR A 110 -15.76 0.89 -10.53
CA THR A 110 -15.31 1.40 -11.84
C THR A 110 -14.28 2.51 -11.68
N ALA A 111 -14.46 3.42 -10.72
CA ALA A 111 -13.50 4.47 -10.41
C ALA A 111 -12.12 3.91 -10.04
N LEU A 112 -12.05 2.80 -9.30
CA LEU A 112 -10.79 2.11 -9.01
C LEU A 112 -10.12 1.60 -10.29
N ARG A 113 -10.88 0.87 -11.12
CA ARG A 113 -10.39 0.25 -12.37
C ARG A 113 -9.81 1.26 -13.34
N VAL A 114 -10.49 2.40 -13.54
CA VAL A 114 -10.03 3.45 -14.46
C VAL A 114 -9.16 4.50 -13.79
N SER A 115 -8.75 4.26 -12.54
CA SER A 115 -7.95 5.18 -11.73
C SER A 115 -8.50 6.62 -11.68
N CYS A 116 -9.83 6.79 -11.59
CA CYS A 116 -10.50 8.08 -11.62
C CYS A 116 -10.10 8.97 -10.44
N VAL A 117 -9.15 9.89 -10.66
CA VAL A 117 -8.64 10.81 -9.62
C VAL A 117 -9.76 11.67 -9.01
N PRO A 118 -10.67 12.29 -9.78
CA PRO A 118 -11.75 13.10 -9.21
C PRO A 118 -12.66 12.33 -8.25
N CYS A 119 -13.04 11.08 -8.56
CA CYS A 119 -13.85 10.25 -7.66
C CYS A 119 -13.13 10.00 -6.33
N TYR A 120 -11.83 9.68 -6.36
CA TYR A 120 -11.05 9.45 -5.14
C TYR A 120 -10.76 10.72 -4.34
N GLN A 121 -10.72 11.88 -4.99
CA GLN A 121 -10.71 13.17 -4.29
C GLN A 121 -12.05 13.47 -3.62
N GLN A 122 -13.17 13.12 -4.25
CA GLN A 122 -14.49 13.20 -3.60
C GLN A 122 -14.54 12.28 -2.38
N LEU A 123 -14.09 11.04 -2.50
CA LEU A 123 -14.03 10.09 -1.37
C LEU A 123 -13.14 10.63 -0.23
N ALA A 124 -11.93 11.09 -0.54
CA ALA A 124 -11.03 11.66 0.47
C ALA A 124 -11.63 12.88 1.20
N ARG A 125 -12.42 13.71 0.50
CA ARG A 125 -13.15 14.82 1.12
C ARG A 125 -14.25 14.36 2.07
N ARG A 126 -14.97 13.28 1.72
CA ARG A 126 -15.99 12.67 2.59
C ARG A 126 -15.38 12.04 3.84
N ILE A 127 -14.23 11.38 3.71
CA ILE A 127 -13.47 10.81 4.84
C ILE A 127 -12.95 11.94 5.75
N GLY A 128 -12.40 13.00 5.15
CA GLY A 128 -11.81 14.11 5.88
C GLY A 128 -10.36 13.83 6.34
N ARG A 129 -9.63 14.91 6.64
CA ARG A 129 -8.18 14.86 6.91
C ARG A 129 -7.82 13.99 8.12
N SER A 130 -8.51 14.19 9.25
CA SER A 130 -8.20 13.48 10.50
C SER A 130 -8.37 11.96 10.33
N ALA A 131 -9.52 11.52 9.79
CA ALA A 131 -9.78 10.11 9.55
C ALA A 131 -8.84 9.52 8.49
N THR A 132 -8.48 10.28 7.44
CA THR A 132 -7.47 9.84 6.46
C THR A 132 -6.12 9.59 7.14
N THR A 133 -5.62 10.54 7.92
CA THR A 133 -4.34 10.40 8.63
C THR A 133 -4.36 9.23 9.61
N ASN A 134 -5.44 9.06 10.36
CA ASN A 134 -5.59 7.95 11.32
C ASN A 134 -5.67 6.60 10.60
N GLY A 135 -6.44 6.52 9.52
CA GLY A 135 -6.55 5.33 8.68
C GLY A 135 -5.21 4.93 8.08
N CYS A 136 -4.45 5.89 7.55
CA CYS A 136 -3.12 5.61 7.00
C CYS A 136 -2.14 5.07 8.05
N ARG A 137 -2.19 5.61 9.28
CA ARG A 137 -1.40 5.10 10.41
C ARG A 137 -1.78 3.68 10.77
N SER A 138 -3.09 3.38 10.83
CA SER A 138 -3.61 2.04 11.11
C SER A 138 -3.20 1.01 10.06
N CYS A 139 -3.27 1.38 8.78
CA CYS A 139 -2.86 0.50 7.68
C CYS A 139 -1.34 0.31 7.55
N SER A 140 -0.52 0.90 8.45
CA SER A 140 0.95 0.92 8.33
C SER A 140 1.44 1.44 6.96
N THR A 141 0.60 2.19 6.25
CA THR A 141 1.02 2.92 5.07
C THR A 141 1.82 4.12 5.56
N GLY A 142 3.06 4.26 5.10
CA GLY A 142 4.00 5.29 5.59
C GLY A 142 3.35 6.67 5.73
N ALA A 143 3.89 7.49 6.65
CA ALA A 143 3.30 8.79 6.97
C ALA A 143 3.08 9.66 5.73
N TRP A 144 1.85 10.17 5.57
CA TRP A 144 1.43 11.17 4.58
C TRP A 144 1.37 12.55 5.19
#